data_AF-A0A8H8A926-F1
#
_entry.id   AF-A0A8H8A926-F1
#
_cell.length_a   1.000
_cell.length_b   1.000
_cell.length_c   1.000
_cell.angle_alpha   90.00
_cell.angle_beta   90.00
_cell.angle_gamma   90.00
#
_symmetry.space_group_name_H-M   'P 1'
#
loop_
_entity.id
_entity.type
_entity.pdbx_description
1 polymer ?
#
loop_
_entity_poly.entity_id
_entity_poly.type
_entity_poly.pdbx_seq_one_letter_code
_entity_poly.pdbx_strand_id
1 'polypeptide(L)'
;MDSYVRKTDSSLKSNLCKQLKDKQPPRHSQTLSPTIVHFLSKIYGNLTAHPAESLDWLNVLVAQAIMQFRDNGGFREALLIYMDGILNGRSKPSFLGYIKVVGINLGEDFPICSNCRIVSRTNMPDCLDAVMDVNLIDEITLSIETQFMLNYPKYEFAVLPIALSLSIIRFSGTLSISLVPCENQLDIANIAAFVFSFSPDFLLDMNVHSLVGARSKLQDIPKIAQFLEFRIRNWFIEKCVEPHFQRINIPNIWLTKTNSQTKQCEQIFAQTMKDMKNPLSKTDKTTNADLKIHTKKD
;
A
#
# COMPACT_ATOMS: atom_id res chain seq x y z
N MET A 1 59.06 -23.84 -27.01
CA MET A 1 58.38 -25.17 -27.10
C MET A 1 57.22 -25.10 -26.13
N ASP A 2 56.23 -24.33 -26.56
CA ASP A 2 54.97 -24.06 -25.88
C ASP A 2 54.02 -25.24 -26.09
N SER A 3 53.38 -25.72 -25.02
CA SER A 3 51.99 -26.22 -25.01
C SER A 3 51.74 -27.15 -23.82
N TYR A 4 51.61 -26.62 -22.60
CA TYR A 4 51.02 -27.40 -21.50
C TYR A 4 50.28 -26.52 -20.49
N VAL A 5 49.41 -25.63 -20.97
CA VAL A 5 48.41 -24.95 -20.14
C VAL A 5 47.13 -24.83 -20.96
N ARG A 6 45.97 -25.09 -20.32
CA ARG A 6 44.57 -25.00 -20.81
C ARG A 6 43.97 -26.29 -21.35
N LYS A 7 43.44 -27.15 -20.47
CA LYS A 7 42.31 -28.04 -20.80
C LYS A 7 41.63 -28.65 -19.57
N THR A 8 41.23 -27.86 -18.58
CA THR A 8 40.41 -28.39 -17.46
C THR A 8 39.35 -27.45 -16.88
N ASP A 9 39.18 -26.22 -17.38
CA ASP A 9 38.26 -25.24 -16.75
C ASP A 9 36.92 -25.01 -17.50
N SER A 10 36.78 -25.53 -18.73
CA SER A 10 35.52 -25.40 -19.50
C SER A 10 34.48 -26.49 -19.17
N SER A 11 34.91 -27.67 -18.71
CA SER A 11 34.01 -28.78 -18.37
C SER A 11 33.38 -28.64 -16.98
N LEU A 12 34.02 -27.94 -16.04
CA LEU A 12 33.48 -27.71 -14.70
C LEU A 12 32.41 -26.62 -14.72
N LYS A 13 32.59 -25.56 -15.53
CA LYS A 13 31.58 -24.50 -15.71
C LYS A 13 30.34 -24.99 -16.47
N SER A 14 30.50 -25.89 -17.45
CA SER A 14 29.33 -26.47 -18.16
C SER A 14 28.49 -27.39 -17.28
N ASN A 15 29.10 -28.06 -16.30
CA ASN A 15 28.39 -28.95 -15.39
C ASN A 15 27.73 -28.17 -14.24
N LEU A 16 28.33 -27.07 -13.76
CA LEU A 16 27.71 -26.19 -12.77
C LEU A 16 26.50 -25.42 -13.35
N CYS A 17 26.57 -24.96 -14.60
CA CYS A 17 25.43 -24.33 -15.28
C CYS A 17 24.32 -25.32 -15.67
N LYS A 18 24.63 -26.62 -15.84
CA LYS A 18 23.61 -27.65 -16.05
C LYS A 18 22.90 -28.05 -14.75
N GLN A 19 23.59 -28.00 -13.61
CA GLN A 19 22.99 -28.30 -12.31
C GLN A 19 22.16 -27.15 -11.70
N LEU A 20 22.33 -25.92 -12.19
CA LEU A 20 21.53 -24.76 -11.78
C LEU A 20 20.26 -24.55 -12.62
N LYS A 21 20.01 -25.38 -13.64
CA LYS A 21 18.83 -25.28 -14.53
C LYS A 21 17.71 -26.28 -14.25
N ASP A 22 17.88 -27.20 -13.29
CA ASP A 22 16.94 -28.30 -13.01
C ASP A 22 16.46 -28.39 -11.55
N LYS A 23 16.50 -27.28 -10.80
CA LYS A 23 15.71 -27.17 -9.56
C LYS A 23 14.41 -26.43 -9.82
N GLN A 24 13.54 -27.04 -10.63
CA GLN A 24 12.11 -26.77 -10.49
C GLN A 24 11.69 -27.30 -9.11
N PRO A 25 10.93 -26.52 -8.31
CA PRO A 25 10.33 -27.05 -7.09
C PRO A 25 9.42 -28.24 -7.45
N PRO A 26 9.17 -29.18 -6.52
CA PRO A 26 8.31 -30.32 -6.80
C PRO A 26 6.97 -29.81 -7.31
N ARG A 27 6.66 -30.12 -8.58
CA ARG A 27 5.32 -29.90 -9.15
C ARG A 27 4.38 -30.84 -8.42
N HIS A 28 3.87 -30.40 -7.28
CA HIS A 28 2.56 -30.87 -6.84
C HIS A 28 1.61 -30.48 -7.97
N SER A 29 1.21 -31.46 -8.78
CA SER A 29 0.11 -31.34 -9.72
C SER A 29 -1.16 -31.13 -8.89
N GLN A 30 -1.36 -29.88 -8.46
CA GLN A 30 -2.55 -29.43 -7.79
C GLN A 30 -3.67 -29.47 -8.82
N THR A 31 -4.64 -30.34 -8.60
CA THR A 31 -5.81 -30.48 -9.47
C THR A 31 -6.69 -29.24 -9.28
N LEU A 32 -6.61 -28.31 -10.22
CA LEU A 32 -7.55 -27.18 -10.32
C LEU A 32 -8.99 -27.70 -10.30
N SER A 33 -9.88 -26.99 -9.63
CA SER A 33 -11.31 -27.27 -9.65
C SER A 33 -11.86 -27.26 -11.09
N PRO A 34 -12.78 -28.17 -11.46
CA PRO A 34 -13.31 -28.26 -12.82
C PRO A 34 -13.99 -26.95 -13.27
N THR A 35 -14.59 -26.20 -12.34
CA THR A 35 -15.19 -24.88 -12.61
C THR A 35 -14.15 -23.87 -13.06
N ILE A 36 -12.98 -23.85 -12.42
CA ILE A 36 -11.88 -22.95 -12.76
C ILE A 36 -11.25 -23.34 -14.08
N VAL A 37 -11.02 -24.63 -14.29
CA VAL A 37 -10.53 -25.15 -15.58
C VAL A 37 -11.47 -24.71 -16.71
N HIS A 38 -12.78 -24.82 -16.50
CA HIS A 38 -13.77 -24.36 -17.47
C HIS A 38 -13.67 -22.85 -17.72
N PHE A 39 -13.69 -22.03 -16.67
CA PHE A 39 -13.59 -20.57 -16.77
C PHE A 39 -12.32 -20.12 -17.50
N LEU A 40 -11.16 -20.66 -17.10
CA LEU A 40 -9.89 -20.31 -17.71
C LEU A 40 -9.79 -20.82 -19.16
N SER A 41 -10.38 -21.97 -19.50
CA SER A 41 -10.43 -22.44 -20.88
C SER A 41 -11.24 -21.48 -21.78
N LYS A 42 -12.25 -20.80 -21.23
CA LYS A 42 -13.04 -19.80 -21.96
C LYS A 42 -12.28 -18.50 -22.18
N ILE A 43 -11.41 -18.11 -21.25
CA ILE A 43 -10.62 -16.87 -21.36
C ILE A 43 -9.37 -17.09 -22.21
N TYR A 44 -8.56 -18.10 -21.86
CA TYR A 44 -7.22 -18.26 -22.41
C TYR A 44 -7.13 -19.33 -23.50
N GLY A 45 -8.17 -20.14 -23.70
CA GLY A 45 -8.18 -21.25 -24.65
C GLY A 45 -7.30 -22.43 -24.22
N ASN A 46 -6.03 -22.18 -23.87
CA ASN A 46 -5.06 -23.16 -23.38
C ASN A 46 -4.45 -22.72 -22.04
N LEU A 47 -4.77 -23.49 -21.00
CA LEU A 47 -4.35 -23.31 -19.61
C LEU A 47 -2.84 -23.45 -19.35
N THR A 48 -2.15 -24.22 -20.18
CA THR A 48 -0.77 -24.64 -19.89
C THR A 48 0.30 -23.73 -20.51
N ALA A 49 -0.10 -22.80 -21.38
CA ALA A 49 0.83 -22.03 -22.20
C ALA A 49 0.43 -20.56 -22.37
N HIS A 50 -0.31 -19.98 -21.40
CA HIS A 50 -0.53 -18.54 -21.45
C HIS A 50 0.78 -17.80 -21.14
N PRO A 51 1.29 -16.96 -22.05
CA PRO A 51 2.51 -16.20 -21.80
C PRO A 51 2.27 -15.19 -20.66
N ALA A 52 3.35 -14.80 -19.99
CA ALA A 52 3.26 -13.78 -18.97
C ALA A 52 2.92 -12.41 -19.61
N GLU A 53 2.08 -11.62 -18.95
CA GLU A 53 1.66 -10.31 -19.41
C GLU A 53 2.63 -9.21 -18.94
N SER A 54 2.78 -8.14 -19.75
CA SER A 54 3.71 -7.04 -19.46
C SER A 54 3.19 -6.06 -18.41
N LEU A 55 1.87 -5.88 -18.29
CA LEU A 55 1.22 -4.89 -17.41
C LEU A 55 1.52 -3.41 -17.70
N ASP A 56 1.93 -3.05 -18.93
CA ASP A 56 2.33 -1.67 -19.25
C ASP A 56 1.22 -0.63 -18.98
N TRP A 57 -0.03 -0.97 -19.30
CA TRP A 57 -1.17 -0.09 -19.04
C TRP A 57 -1.38 0.16 -17.54
N LEU A 58 -1.14 -0.86 -16.70
CA LEU A 58 -1.27 -0.75 -15.26
C LEU A 58 -0.16 0.14 -14.69
N ASN A 59 1.06 0.00 -15.20
CA ASN A 59 2.20 0.83 -14.80
C ASN A 59 1.90 2.32 -15.03
N VAL A 60 1.29 2.68 -16.16
CA VAL A 60 0.88 4.07 -16.44
C VAL A 60 -0.18 4.59 -15.45
N LEU A 61 -1.20 3.78 -15.13
CA LEU A 61 -2.25 4.19 -14.20
C LEU A 61 -1.77 4.29 -12.76
N VAL A 62 -0.90 3.37 -12.34
CA VAL A 62 -0.25 3.40 -11.02
C VAL A 62 0.66 4.63 -10.92
N ALA A 63 1.44 4.94 -11.96
CA ALA A 63 2.24 6.15 -12.00
C ALA A 63 1.38 7.42 -11.88
N GLN A 64 0.28 7.50 -12.64
CA GLN A 64 -0.67 8.61 -12.56
C GLN A 64 -1.25 8.76 -11.15
N ALA A 65 -1.59 7.66 -10.48
CA ALA A 65 -2.10 7.70 -9.11
C ALA A 65 -1.02 8.16 -8.12
N ILE A 66 0.21 7.64 -8.24
CA ILE A 66 1.35 8.03 -7.38
C ILE A 66 1.63 9.53 -7.51
N MET A 67 1.59 10.10 -8.72
CA MET A 67 1.74 11.54 -8.93
C MET A 67 0.72 12.35 -8.12
N GLN A 68 -0.55 11.94 -8.14
CA GLN A 68 -1.59 12.62 -7.37
C GLN A 68 -1.34 12.55 -5.85
N PHE A 69 -0.79 11.43 -5.36
CA PHE A 69 -0.43 11.31 -3.95
C PHE A 69 0.82 12.12 -3.57
N ARG A 70 1.80 12.24 -4.48
CA ARG A 70 3.00 13.08 -4.28
C ARG A 70 2.65 14.56 -4.12
N ASP A 71 1.70 15.05 -4.90
CA ASP A 71 1.24 16.44 -4.85
C ASP A 71 0.28 16.73 -3.69
N ASN A 72 -0.23 15.68 -3.03
CA ASN A 72 -1.19 15.83 -1.94
C ASN A 72 -0.48 16.11 -0.59
N GLY A 73 -0.49 17.37 -0.16
CA GLY A 73 0.09 17.79 1.12
C GLY A 73 -0.49 17.07 2.34
N GLY A 74 -1.79 16.79 2.36
CA GLY A 74 -2.44 16.08 3.48
C GLY A 74 -2.03 14.61 3.57
N PHE A 75 -1.82 13.97 2.41
CA PHE A 75 -1.25 12.61 2.36
C PHE A 75 0.17 12.58 2.92
N ARG A 76 1.01 13.54 2.53
CA ARG A 76 2.40 13.65 3.04
C ARG A 76 2.43 13.83 4.55
N GLU A 77 1.59 14.69 5.11
CA GLU A 77 1.52 14.91 6.56
C GLU A 77 1.06 13.65 7.31
N ALA A 78 0.02 12.97 6.81
CA ALA A 78 -0.43 11.70 7.38
C ALA A 78 0.68 10.64 7.35
N LEU A 79 1.48 10.62 6.28
CA LEU A 79 2.59 9.68 6.12
C LEU A 79 3.73 9.95 7.11
N LEU A 80 4.03 11.22 7.44
CA LEU A 80 5.01 11.56 8.49
C LEU A 80 4.58 10.97 9.83
N ILE A 81 3.32 11.19 10.23
CA ILE A 81 2.77 10.66 11.49
C ILE A 81 2.78 9.12 11.49
N TYR A 82 2.45 8.51 10.35
CA TYR A 82 2.45 7.06 10.22
C TYR A 82 3.86 6.47 10.32
N MET A 83 4.85 7.09 9.67
CA MET A 83 6.25 6.68 9.74
C MET A 83 6.84 6.86 11.15
N ASP A 84 6.49 7.94 11.85
CA ASP A 84 6.82 8.12 13.29
C ASP A 84 6.36 6.92 14.12
N GLY A 85 5.11 6.49 13.92
CA GLY A 85 4.54 5.34 14.61
C GLY A 85 5.30 4.04 14.33
N ILE A 86 5.70 3.81 13.08
CA ILE A 86 6.46 2.62 12.67
C ILE A 86 7.87 2.62 13.28
N LEU A 87 8.59 3.74 13.14
CA LEU A 87 9.98 3.84 13.60
C LEU A 87 10.11 3.70 15.11
N ASN A 88 9.18 4.27 15.88
CA ASN A 88 9.18 4.12 17.34
C ASN A 88 8.65 2.74 17.77
N GLY A 89 7.55 2.25 17.19
CA GLY A 89 6.96 0.93 17.45
C GLY A 89 6.83 0.55 18.94
N ARG A 90 6.87 -0.75 19.26
CA ARG A 90 6.62 -1.25 20.63
C ARG A 90 7.84 -1.23 21.55
N SER A 91 9.03 -1.40 20.99
CA SER A 91 10.28 -1.51 21.75
C SER A 91 11.37 -0.74 21.03
N LYS A 92 12.20 -0.01 21.77
CA LYS A 92 13.29 0.80 21.22
C LYS A 92 14.53 0.62 22.11
N PRO A 93 15.74 0.61 21.53
CA PRO A 93 16.96 0.54 22.33
C PRO A 93 17.07 1.70 23.31
N SER A 94 17.62 1.45 24.50
CA SER A 94 17.78 2.45 25.57
C SER A 94 18.72 3.59 25.23
N PHE A 95 19.57 3.43 24.22
CA PHE A 95 20.48 4.47 23.74
C PHE A 95 19.82 5.43 22.74
N LEU A 96 18.60 5.16 22.29
CA LEU A 96 17.91 5.96 21.29
C LEU A 96 16.72 6.66 21.94
N GLY A 97 16.56 7.95 21.71
CA GLY A 97 15.43 8.76 22.15
C GLY A 97 14.23 8.60 21.23
N TYR A 98 13.27 9.54 21.28
CA TYR A 98 12.17 9.55 20.33
C TYR A 98 12.68 9.79 18.90
N ILE A 99 12.11 9.08 17.92
CA ILE A 99 12.45 9.22 16.51
C ILE A 99 11.35 10.06 15.86
N LYS A 100 11.69 11.25 15.40
CA LYS A 100 10.76 12.17 14.72
C LYS A 100 11.12 12.24 13.24
N VAL A 101 10.17 11.97 12.37
CA VAL A 101 10.26 12.14 10.93
C VAL A 101 9.85 13.57 10.62
N VAL A 102 10.83 14.36 10.18
CA VAL A 102 10.67 15.81 9.92
C VAL A 102 10.26 16.07 8.47
N GLY A 103 10.67 15.19 7.57
CA GLY A 103 10.41 15.37 6.15
C GLY A 103 10.42 14.05 5.41
N ILE A 104 9.71 14.04 4.29
CA ILE A 104 9.65 12.91 3.37
C ILE A 104 9.74 13.42 1.93
N ASN A 105 10.63 12.77 1.18
CA ASN A 105 10.67 12.83 -0.27
C ASN A 105 10.21 11.46 -0.81
N LEU A 106 9.19 11.48 -1.68
CA LEU A 106 8.60 10.27 -2.26
C LEU A 106 9.25 9.85 -3.58
N GLY A 107 10.38 10.46 -3.94
CA GLY A 107 11.11 10.18 -5.17
C GLY A 107 10.44 10.71 -6.42
N GLU A 108 10.99 10.37 -7.58
CA GLU A 108 10.53 10.84 -8.90
C GLU A 108 10.16 9.68 -9.83
N ASP A 109 10.76 8.51 -9.64
CA ASP A 109 10.51 7.32 -10.47
C ASP A 109 9.26 6.55 -10.02
N PHE A 110 8.91 5.49 -10.76
CA PHE A 110 7.67 4.73 -10.55
C PHE A 110 7.93 3.22 -10.47
N PRO A 111 7.14 2.47 -9.70
CA PRO A 111 7.23 1.03 -9.66
C PRO A 111 6.78 0.43 -10.99
N ILE A 112 7.55 -0.55 -11.48
CA ILE A 112 7.26 -1.31 -12.69
C ILE A 112 6.77 -2.70 -12.29
N CYS A 113 5.54 -3.03 -12.65
CA CYS A 113 4.99 -4.38 -12.59
C CYS A 113 5.19 -5.08 -13.93
N SER A 114 5.59 -6.35 -13.91
CA SER A 114 5.83 -7.15 -15.12
C SER A 114 5.65 -8.64 -14.86
N ASN A 115 5.75 -9.46 -15.91
CA ASN A 115 5.75 -10.93 -15.82
C ASN A 115 4.54 -11.49 -15.05
N CYS A 116 3.36 -10.92 -15.33
CA CYS A 116 2.12 -11.32 -14.65
C CYS A 116 1.67 -12.69 -15.15
N ARG A 117 1.39 -13.59 -14.21
CA ARG A 117 0.95 -14.95 -14.47
C ARG A 117 -0.16 -15.34 -13.50
N ILE A 118 -1.13 -16.08 -13.99
CA ILE A 118 -2.19 -16.65 -13.16
C ILE A 118 -1.72 -17.99 -12.63
N VAL A 119 -1.78 -18.17 -11.31
CA VAL A 119 -1.42 -19.41 -10.63
C VAL A 119 -2.56 -19.90 -9.75
N SER A 120 -2.62 -21.21 -9.50
CA SER A 120 -3.51 -21.77 -8.49
C SER A 120 -2.98 -21.44 -7.11
N ARG A 121 -3.86 -21.05 -6.18
CA ARG A 121 -3.48 -20.91 -4.78
C ARG A 121 -3.27 -22.28 -4.14
N THR A 122 -2.20 -22.40 -3.34
CA THR A 122 -1.93 -23.60 -2.55
C THR A 122 -3.03 -23.78 -1.48
N ASN A 123 -3.59 -24.99 -1.37
CA ASN A 123 -4.67 -25.37 -0.45
C ASN A 123 -6.06 -24.75 -0.72
N MET A 124 -6.23 -23.96 -1.78
CA MET A 124 -7.53 -23.41 -2.20
C MET A 124 -7.70 -23.59 -3.71
N PRO A 125 -8.13 -24.77 -4.18
CA PRO A 125 -8.21 -25.10 -5.62
C PRO A 125 -9.28 -24.30 -6.38
N ASP A 126 -10.15 -23.57 -5.66
CA ASP A 126 -11.15 -22.63 -6.17
C ASP A 126 -10.65 -21.16 -6.15
N CYS A 127 -9.39 -20.91 -5.81
CA CYS A 127 -8.81 -19.56 -5.79
C CYS A 127 -7.63 -19.45 -6.77
N LEU A 128 -7.65 -18.38 -7.55
CA LEU A 128 -6.57 -18.00 -8.44
C LEU A 128 -5.85 -16.77 -7.89
N ASP A 129 -4.54 -16.80 -8.02
CA ASP A 129 -3.67 -15.69 -7.68
C ASP A 129 -3.03 -15.14 -8.96
N ALA A 130 -3.05 -13.82 -9.13
CA ALA A 130 -2.25 -13.13 -10.12
C ALA A 130 -0.90 -12.81 -9.47
N VAL A 131 0.16 -13.41 -9.99
CA VAL A 131 1.53 -13.24 -9.50
C VAL A 131 2.31 -12.41 -10.51
N MET A 132 2.97 -11.35 -10.06
CA MET A 132 3.74 -10.44 -10.89
C MET A 132 5.01 -9.99 -10.19
N ASP A 133 6.01 -9.60 -10.97
CA ASP A 133 7.26 -9.07 -10.45
C ASP A 133 7.16 -7.54 -10.38
N VAL A 134 7.46 -6.98 -9.22
CA VAL A 134 7.43 -5.53 -8.93
C VAL A 134 8.87 -5.07 -8.72
N ASN A 135 9.28 -4.02 -9.43
CA ASN A 135 10.59 -3.41 -9.28
C ASN A 135 10.49 -1.88 -9.25
N LEU A 136 11.07 -1.28 -8.22
CA LEU A 136 11.19 0.16 -8.02
C LEU A 136 12.66 0.48 -7.76
N ILE A 137 13.22 1.34 -8.61
CA ILE A 137 14.54 1.93 -8.41
C ILE A 137 14.29 3.43 -8.38
N ASP A 138 14.38 4.00 -7.18
CA ASP A 138 14.08 5.40 -6.88
C ASP A 138 14.73 5.76 -5.54
N GLU A 139 14.88 7.04 -5.26
CA GLU A 139 15.44 7.51 -3.98
C GLU A 139 14.32 8.11 -3.11
N ILE A 140 13.63 7.24 -2.37
CA ILE A 140 12.61 7.66 -1.39
C ILE A 140 13.32 7.96 -0.07
N THR A 141 13.27 9.21 0.39
CA THR A 141 14.04 9.65 1.56
C THR A 141 13.17 10.13 2.73
N LEU A 142 13.57 9.75 3.94
CA LEU A 142 13.01 10.14 5.21
C LEU A 142 14.05 10.93 5.99
N SER A 143 13.75 12.20 6.27
CA SER A 143 14.56 13.04 7.15
C SER A 143 14.13 12.80 8.60
N ILE A 144 15.06 12.33 9.41
CA ILE A 144 14.82 11.86 10.77
C ILE A 144 15.62 12.70 11.75
N GLU A 145 14.96 13.21 12.79
CA GLU A 145 15.57 13.79 13.97
C GLU A 145 15.39 12.86 15.15
N THR A 146 16.47 12.59 15.87
CA THR A 146 16.43 11.78 17.07
C THR A 146 17.47 12.23 18.07
N GLN A 147 17.47 11.60 19.23
CA GLN A 147 18.40 11.88 20.32
C GLN A 147 19.15 10.60 20.65
N PHE A 148 20.46 10.69 20.83
CA PHE A 148 21.27 9.60 21.32
C PHE A 148 21.54 9.79 22.81
N MET A 149 21.19 8.78 23.60
CA MET A 149 21.32 8.77 25.04
C MET A 149 22.60 8.03 25.42
N LEU A 150 23.59 8.78 25.92
CA LEU A 150 24.84 8.25 26.46
C LEU A 150 24.60 7.77 27.88
N ASN A 151 24.78 6.47 28.10
CA ASN A 151 24.55 5.82 29.40
C ASN A 151 25.85 5.47 30.16
N TYR A 152 26.97 6.12 29.80
CA TYR A 152 28.26 5.93 30.46
C TYR A 152 28.90 7.29 30.77
N PRO A 153 29.47 7.51 31.97
CA PRO A 153 29.66 6.56 33.08
C PRO A 153 28.43 6.37 34.00
N LYS A 154 27.34 7.12 33.79
CA LYS A 154 26.06 6.98 34.52
C LYS A 154 24.90 6.90 33.51
N TYR A 155 23.75 6.39 33.94
CA TYR A 155 22.54 6.37 33.11
C TYR A 155 22.10 7.80 32.75
N GLU A 156 21.66 8.02 31.50
CA GLU A 156 21.28 9.34 30.96
C GLU A 156 22.35 10.43 31.17
N PHE A 157 23.64 10.06 31.11
CA PHE A 157 24.76 10.96 31.33
C PHE A 157 24.79 12.15 30.35
N ALA A 158 24.42 11.91 29.08
CA ALA A 158 24.31 12.97 28.08
C ALA A 158 23.30 12.63 26.99
N VAL A 159 22.69 13.66 26.42
CA VAL A 159 21.76 13.56 25.29
C VAL A 159 22.35 14.32 24.12
N LEU A 160 22.52 13.65 22.99
CA LEU A 160 23.05 14.25 21.77
C LEU A 160 21.97 14.27 20.67
N PRO A 161 21.57 15.43 20.14
CA PRO A 161 20.69 15.49 18.99
C PRO A 161 21.42 14.98 17.74
N ILE A 162 20.74 14.14 16.96
CA ILE A 162 21.25 13.58 15.71
C ILE A 162 20.19 13.74 14.63
N ALA A 163 20.60 14.30 13.50
CA ALA A 163 19.83 14.31 12.27
C ALA A 163 20.36 13.23 11.32
N LEU A 164 19.45 12.45 10.76
CA LEU A 164 19.69 11.31 9.87
C LEU A 164 18.83 11.45 8.61
N SER A 165 19.31 10.91 7.51
CA SER A 165 18.54 10.67 6.28
C SER A 165 18.53 9.17 6.03
N LEU A 166 17.35 8.58 5.99
CA LEU A 166 17.13 7.20 5.61
C LEU A 166 16.56 7.19 4.20
N SER A 167 17.19 6.45 3.30
CA SER A 167 16.79 6.36 1.89
C SER A 167 16.51 4.92 1.51
N ILE A 168 15.37 4.67 0.87
CA ILE A 168 15.08 3.41 0.17
C ILE A 168 15.51 3.63 -1.28
N ILE A 169 16.48 2.86 -1.76
CA ILE A 169 17.12 3.04 -3.08
C ILE A 169 16.52 2.07 -4.11
N ARG A 170 16.20 0.86 -3.64
CA ARG A 170 15.64 -0.17 -4.50
C ARG A 170 14.71 -1.06 -3.72
N PHE A 171 13.56 -1.34 -4.32
CA PHE A 171 12.66 -2.38 -3.89
C PHE A 171 12.38 -3.31 -5.07
N SER A 172 12.53 -4.61 -4.86
CA SER A 172 12.14 -5.61 -5.86
C SER A 172 11.53 -6.81 -5.15
N GLY A 173 10.45 -7.35 -5.68
CA GLY A 173 9.82 -8.53 -5.11
C GLY A 173 8.70 -9.08 -5.99
N THR A 174 8.27 -10.29 -5.68
CA THR A 174 7.14 -10.92 -6.35
C THR A 174 5.86 -10.68 -5.54
N LEU A 175 4.89 -10.02 -6.17
CA LEU A 175 3.59 -9.67 -5.61
C LEU A 175 2.54 -10.70 -6.05
N SER A 176 1.80 -11.24 -5.09
CA SER A 176 0.62 -12.08 -5.32
C SER A 176 -0.64 -11.28 -4.99
N ILE A 177 -1.62 -11.33 -5.88
CA ILE A 177 -2.89 -10.62 -5.76
C ILE A 177 -4.04 -11.59 -6.00
N SER A 178 -5.12 -11.44 -5.24
CA SER A 178 -6.32 -12.25 -5.38
C SER A 178 -7.58 -11.46 -5.03
N LEU A 179 -8.70 -11.92 -5.58
CA LEU A 179 -10.02 -11.44 -5.23
C LEU A 179 -10.76 -12.54 -4.47
N VAL A 180 -11.07 -12.29 -3.21
CA VAL A 180 -11.73 -13.25 -2.33
C VAL A 180 -13.15 -12.75 -2.05
N PRO A 181 -14.20 -13.53 -2.41
CA PRO A 181 -15.58 -13.17 -2.05
C PRO A 181 -15.75 -13.00 -0.53
N CYS A 182 -16.60 -12.07 -0.11
CA CYS A 182 -16.96 -11.97 1.31
C CYS A 182 -17.99 -13.07 1.66
N GLU A 183 -17.63 -13.99 2.55
CA GLU A 183 -18.50 -15.12 2.95
C GLU A 183 -19.71 -14.65 3.77
N ASN A 184 -19.60 -13.51 4.48
CA ASN A 184 -20.66 -12.96 5.29
C ASN A 184 -21.66 -12.17 4.43
N GLN A 185 -22.73 -12.84 3.98
CA GLN A 185 -23.84 -12.26 3.21
C GLN A 185 -24.59 -11.11 3.92
N LEU A 186 -24.33 -10.86 5.20
CA LEU A 186 -24.93 -9.76 5.97
C LEU A 186 -24.26 -8.40 5.72
N ASP A 187 -23.05 -8.37 5.17
CA ASP A 187 -22.33 -7.13 4.89
C ASP A 187 -22.62 -6.64 3.46
N ILE A 188 -23.81 -6.06 3.26
CA ILE A 188 -24.30 -5.56 1.96
C ILE A 188 -23.34 -4.52 1.35
N ALA A 189 -22.52 -3.87 2.18
CA ALA A 189 -21.59 -2.83 1.77
C ALA A 189 -20.37 -3.37 1.00
N ASN A 190 -19.95 -4.62 1.22
CA ASN A 190 -18.72 -5.18 0.65
C ASN A 190 -18.99 -6.51 -0.07
N ILE A 191 -18.75 -6.55 -1.37
CA ILE A 191 -19.02 -7.74 -2.21
C ILE A 191 -17.85 -8.72 -2.24
N ALA A 192 -16.63 -8.22 -2.09
CA ALA A 192 -15.41 -8.97 -2.18
C ALA A 192 -14.30 -8.24 -1.43
N ALA A 193 -13.16 -8.89 -1.26
CA ALA A 193 -11.94 -8.26 -0.81
C ALA A 193 -10.81 -8.52 -1.79
N PHE A 194 -10.06 -7.47 -2.05
CA PHE A 194 -8.76 -7.52 -2.69
C PHE A 194 -7.72 -7.90 -1.65
N VAL A 195 -7.03 -9.02 -1.88
CA VAL A 195 -6.01 -9.53 -0.98
C VAL A 195 -4.68 -9.57 -1.72
N PHE A 196 -3.63 -9.03 -1.10
CA PHE A 196 -2.28 -9.09 -1.66
C PHE A 196 -1.21 -9.43 -0.61
N SER A 197 -0.14 -10.06 -1.08
CA SER A 197 1.06 -10.39 -0.30
C SER A 197 2.30 -10.41 -1.18
N PHE A 198 3.46 -10.17 -0.60
CA PHE A 198 4.76 -10.35 -1.24
C PHE A 198 5.39 -11.68 -0.82
N SER A 199 6.14 -12.28 -1.75
CA SER A 199 6.99 -13.42 -1.46
C SER A 199 8.14 -13.03 -0.51
N PRO A 200 8.60 -13.94 0.37
CA PRO A 200 9.67 -13.64 1.33
C PRO A 200 11.05 -13.38 0.69
N ASP A 201 11.23 -13.67 -0.60
CA ASP A 201 12.48 -13.47 -1.35
C ASP A 201 12.60 -12.06 -1.97
N PHE A 202 12.09 -11.03 -1.28
CA PHE A 202 12.17 -9.64 -1.74
C PHE A 202 13.55 -9.01 -1.45
N LEU A 203 13.90 -8.04 -2.29
CA LEU A 203 15.03 -7.13 -2.14
C LEU A 203 14.50 -5.78 -1.66
N LEU A 204 15.09 -5.27 -0.58
CA LEU A 204 14.82 -3.95 -0.05
C LEU A 204 16.16 -3.35 0.35
N ASP A 205 16.71 -2.52 -0.53
CA ASP A 205 18.00 -1.87 -0.35
C ASP A 205 17.76 -0.48 0.25
N MET A 206 18.30 -0.29 1.44
CA MET A 206 18.18 0.93 2.22
C MET A 206 19.57 1.46 2.56
N ASN A 207 19.62 2.75 2.84
CA ASN A 207 20.85 3.41 3.26
C ASN A 207 20.53 4.49 4.28
N VAL A 208 21.39 4.64 5.29
CA VAL A 208 21.22 5.64 6.34
C VAL A 208 22.49 6.48 6.43
N HIS A 209 22.31 7.79 6.28
CA HIS A 209 23.38 8.77 6.38
C HIS A 209 23.09 9.75 7.51
N SER A 210 24.14 10.21 8.19
CA SER A 210 23.98 11.35 9.11
C SER A 210 24.02 12.66 8.33
N LEU A 211 23.10 13.56 8.69
CA LEU A 211 23.07 14.93 8.19
C LEU A 211 24.05 15.84 8.97
N VAL A 212 24.70 15.30 10.01
CA VAL A 212 25.73 15.99 10.77
C VAL A 212 27.08 15.78 10.08
N GLY A 213 27.78 16.88 9.77
CA GLY A 213 28.96 16.87 8.90
C GLY A 213 30.09 15.92 9.32
N ALA A 214 30.96 15.61 8.36
CA ALA A 214 32.03 14.58 8.40
C ALA A 214 33.00 14.60 9.61
N ARG A 215 32.98 15.65 10.45
CA ARG A 215 33.82 15.78 11.65
C ARG A 215 33.23 15.11 12.89
N SER A 216 31.92 14.86 12.91
CA SER A 216 31.24 14.16 13.99
C SER A 216 31.33 12.66 13.77
N LYS A 217 32.50 12.05 14.01
CA LYS A 217 32.67 10.59 14.03
C LYS A 217 31.94 9.98 15.23
N LEU A 218 30.61 10.02 15.19
CA LEU A 218 29.76 9.33 16.15
C LEU A 218 29.88 7.84 15.87
N GLN A 219 30.60 7.13 16.74
CA GLN A 219 30.90 5.72 16.60
C GLN A 219 29.64 4.84 16.50
N ASP A 220 28.49 5.33 16.97
CA ASP A 220 27.24 4.58 17.04
C ASP A 220 26.23 4.87 15.91
N ILE A 221 26.56 5.73 14.92
CA ILE A 221 25.71 5.91 13.72
C ILE A 221 25.39 4.57 13.02
N PRO A 222 26.35 3.64 12.83
CA PRO A 222 26.05 2.35 12.20
C PRO A 222 25.03 1.50 12.96
N LYS A 223 24.99 1.59 14.29
CA LYS A 223 24.01 0.85 15.11
C LYS A 223 22.61 1.42 14.93
N ILE A 224 22.48 2.74 14.85
CA ILE A 224 21.20 3.40 14.60
C ILE A 224 20.72 3.08 13.17
N ALA A 225 21.63 3.11 12.19
CA ALA A 225 21.34 2.73 10.81
C ALA A 225 20.76 1.31 10.72
N GLN A 226 21.46 0.34 11.29
CA GLN A 226 21.01 -1.06 11.34
C GLN A 226 19.65 -1.21 12.02
N PHE A 227 19.42 -0.46 13.11
CA PHE A 227 18.14 -0.49 13.80
C PHE A 227 17.00 0.05 12.93
N LEU A 228 17.20 1.18 12.24
CA LEU A 228 16.19 1.78 11.36
C LEU A 228 15.88 0.86 10.17
N GLU A 229 16.90 0.31 9.54
CA GLU A 229 16.76 -0.64 8.44
C GLU A 229 16.00 -1.91 8.89
N PHE A 230 16.39 -2.47 10.04
CA PHE A 230 15.69 -3.62 10.62
C PHE A 230 14.23 -3.29 10.92
N ARG A 231 13.94 -2.09 11.44
CA ARG A 231 12.58 -1.68 11.78
C ARG A 231 11.67 -1.64 10.55
N ILE A 232 12.12 -1.03 9.47
CA ILE A 232 11.31 -0.93 8.25
C ILE A 232 11.16 -2.29 7.58
N ARG A 233 12.25 -3.07 7.51
CA ARG A 233 12.20 -4.42 6.96
C ARG A 233 11.22 -5.30 7.74
N ASN A 234 11.28 -5.28 9.06
CA ASN A 234 10.35 -6.07 9.88
C ASN A 234 8.92 -5.58 9.76
N TRP A 235 8.68 -4.27 9.73
CA TRP A 235 7.35 -3.74 9.48
C TRP A 235 6.78 -4.26 8.15
N PHE A 236 7.59 -4.25 7.09
CA PHE A 236 7.18 -4.77 5.79
C PHE A 236 6.88 -6.28 5.85
N ILE A 237 7.73 -7.06 6.53
CA ILE A 237 7.54 -8.51 6.70
C ILE A 237 6.25 -8.81 7.46
N GLU A 238 6.01 -8.13 8.59
CA GLU A 238 4.83 -8.35 9.43
C GLU A 238 3.51 -7.93 8.77
N LYS A 239 3.57 -6.99 7.81
CA LYS A 239 2.37 -6.41 7.20
C LYS A 239 2.08 -6.94 5.81
N CYS A 240 3.09 -7.24 5.01
CA CYS A 240 2.93 -7.41 3.58
C CYS A 240 3.53 -8.71 3.05
N VAL A 241 4.33 -9.45 3.83
CA VAL A 241 5.03 -10.66 3.37
C VAL A 241 4.37 -11.91 3.91
N GLU A 242 4.26 -12.94 3.07
CA GLU A 242 3.70 -14.24 3.43
C GLU A 242 4.34 -14.81 4.72
N PRO A 243 3.54 -15.39 5.64
CA PRO A 243 2.11 -15.73 5.53
C PRO A 243 1.15 -14.56 5.81
N HIS A 244 1.65 -13.36 6.13
CA HIS A 244 0.82 -12.19 6.30
C HIS A 244 0.37 -11.63 4.94
N PHE A 245 -0.79 -11.01 4.93
CA PHE A 245 -1.36 -10.41 3.73
C PHE A 245 -2.17 -9.17 4.11
N GLN A 246 -2.36 -8.30 3.13
CA GLN A 246 -3.25 -7.17 3.27
C GLN A 246 -4.58 -7.47 2.62
N ARG A 247 -5.67 -7.07 3.30
CA ARG A 247 -7.05 -7.23 2.83
C ARG A 247 -7.69 -5.85 2.71
N ILE A 248 -8.06 -5.49 1.49
CA ILE A 248 -8.80 -4.27 1.17
C ILE A 248 -10.19 -4.69 0.73
N ASN A 249 -11.21 -4.32 1.51
CA ASN A 249 -12.59 -4.62 1.15
C ASN A 249 -12.99 -3.77 -0.06
N ILE A 250 -13.60 -4.41 -1.06
CA ILE A 250 -14.10 -3.77 -2.26
C ILE A 250 -15.54 -3.35 -1.97
N PRO A 251 -15.84 -2.04 -2.00
CA PRO A 251 -17.19 -1.56 -1.77
C PRO A 251 -18.11 -2.02 -2.90
N ASN A 252 -19.37 -2.23 -2.55
CA ASN A 252 -20.41 -2.54 -3.51
C ASN A 252 -20.76 -1.29 -4.34
N ILE A 253 -20.12 -1.12 -5.50
CA ILE A 253 -20.35 0.03 -6.39
C ILE A 253 -21.72 0.00 -7.11
N TRP A 254 -22.49 -1.09 -6.97
CA TRP A 254 -23.87 -1.22 -7.48
C TRP A 254 -24.91 -0.75 -6.47
N LEU A 255 -24.49 -0.38 -5.25
CA LEU A 255 -25.30 0.41 -4.32
C LEU A 255 -25.39 1.85 -4.84
N THR A 256 -26.11 2.01 -5.95
CA THR A 256 -26.54 3.31 -6.46
C THR A 256 -27.30 4.00 -5.33
N LYS A 257 -27.01 5.29 -5.10
CA LYS A 257 -27.68 6.16 -4.13
C LYS A 257 -29.20 6.21 -4.33
N THR A 258 -29.94 5.22 -3.84
CA THR A 258 -31.33 5.38 -3.41
C THR A 258 -31.27 5.58 -1.91
N ASN A 259 -31.21 6.83 -1.43
CA ASN A 259 -31.78 7.23 -0.11
C ASN A 259 -31.55 8.69 0.33
N SER A 260 -30.82 9.55 -0.39
CA SER A 260 -30.69 10.97 0.02
C SER A 260 -31.56 11.91 -0.82
N GLN A 261 -31.44 11.85 -2.15
CA GLN A 261 -32.16 12.78 -3.05
C GLN A 261 -33.57 12.30 -3.41
N THR A 262 -33.76 11.00 -3.63
CA THR A 262 -35.09 10.43 -3.96
C THR A 262 -36.08 10.59 -2.80
N LYS A 263 -35.62 10.44 -1.55
CA LYS A 263 -36.45 10.67 -0.35
C LYS A 263 -36.83 12.14 -0.18
N GLN A 264 -35.95 13.08 -0.53
CA GLN A 264 -36.27 14.51 -0.50
C GLN A 264 -37.29 14.87 -1.59
N CYS A 265 -37.13 14.38 -2.82
CA CYS A 265 -38.11 14.61 -3.89
C CYS A 265 -39.46 13.94 -3.60
N GLU A 266 -39.50 12.72 -3.08
CA GLU A 266 -40.74 12.04 -2.71
C GLU A 266 -41.44 12.70 -1.51
N GLN A 267 -40.69 13.20 -0.52
CA GLN A 267 -41.25 13.96 0.60
C GLN A 267 -41.81 15.32 0.16
N ILE A 268 -41.08 16.05 -0.70
CA ILE A 268 -41.55 17.32 -1.27
C ILE A 268 -42.80 17.06 -2.11
N PHE A 269 -42.80 16.05 -2.97
CA PHE A 269 -43.95 15.72 -3.83
C PHE A 269 -45.15 15.22 -3.02
N ALA A 270 -44.94 14.40 -1.98
CA ALA A 270 -46.00 13.95 -1.08
C ALA A 270 -46.57 15.09 -0.21
N GLN A 271 -45.75 16.07 0.17
CA GLN A 271 -46.19 17.26 0.88
C GLN A 271 -47.03 18.17 -0.05
N THR A 272 -46.54 18.44 -1.27
CA THR A 272 -47.27 19.22 -2.28
C THR A 272 -48.62 18.58 -2.66
N MET A 273 -48.68 17.25 -2.76
CA MET A 273 -49.92 16.51 -3.05
C MET A 273 -50.90 16.47 -1.86
N LYS A 274 -50.41 16.58 -0.62
CA LYS A 274 -51.26 16.77 0.57
C LYS A 274 -51.85 18.17 0.63
N ASP A 275 -51.05 19.17 0.29
CA ASP A 275 -51.46 20.59 0.30
C ASP A 275 -52.50 20.87 -0.81
N MET A 276 -52.44 20.18 -1.96
CA MET A 276 -53.47 20.26 -3.02
C MET A 276 -54.78 19.54 -2.68
N LYS A 277 -54.77 18.56 -1.75
CA LYS A 277 -55.97 17.78 -1.37
C LYS A 277 -56.80 18.40 -0.24
N ASN A 278 -56.29 19.44 0.44
CA ASN A 278 -57.03 20.19 1.46
C ASN A 278 -57.26 21.65 1.01
N PRO A 279 -58.13 21.90 0.02
CA PRO A 279 -58.73 23.22 -0.10
C PRO A 279 -59.78 23.33 1.01
N LEU A 280 -59.72 24.41 1.80
CA LEU A 280 -60.72 24.80 2.80
C LEU A 280 -60.54 24.24 4.23
N SER A 281 -59.61 24.84 4.98
CA SER A 281 -59.97 25.36 6.32
C SER A 281 -59.00 26.46 6.75
N LYS A 282 -59.41 27.72 6.52
CA LYS A 282 -59.33 28.85 7.47
C LYS A 282 -59.64 30.17 6.75
N THR A 283 -60.92 30.51 6.76
CA THR A 283 -61.51 31.87 6.80
C THR A 283 -62.51 31.80 7.96
N ASP A 284 -62.74 32.74 8.87
CA ASP A 284 -62.30 34.11 9.17
C ASP A 284 -62.65 34.33 10.66
N LYS A 285 -61.93 35.21 11.40
CA LYS A 285 -62.50 36.15 12.38
C LYS A 285 -61.57 37.35 12.62
N THR A 286 -62.04 38.47 12.10
CA THR A 286 -61.85 39.90 12.43
C THR A 286 -61.39 40.27 13.84
N THR A 287 -60.46 41.24 13.94
CA THR A 287 -60.64 42.47 14.76
C THR A 287 -59.89 43.66 14.14
N ASN A 288 -60.57 44.81 14.11
CA ASN A 288 -60.22 46.14 13.62
C ASN A 288 -59.16 46.92 14.44
N ALA A 289 -58.73 48.05 13.85
CA ALA A 289 -58.11 49.27 14.43
C ALA A 289 -56.57 49.24 14.64
N ASP A 290 -55.75 50.22 14.24
CA ASP A 290 -55.97 51.62 13.87
C ASP A 290 -54.92 52.12 12.86
N LEU A 291 -55.38 52.95 11.93
CA LEU A 291 -54.55 53.88 11.16
C LEU A 291 -54.22 55.09 12.05
N LYS A 292 -52.93 55.46 12.17
CA LYS A 292 -52.56 56.87 12.26
C LYS A 292 -51.31 57.16 11.44
N ILE A 293 -51.58 57.91 10.39
CA ILE A 293 -50.68 58.65 9.50
C ILE A 293 -49.94 59.72 10.33
N HIS A 294 -48.62 59.82 10.17
CA HIS A 294 -47.99 61.14 10.11
C HIS A 294 -46.80 61.18 9.15
N THR A 295 -46.84 62.24 8.36
CA THR A 295 -46.07 62.63 7.18
C THR A 295 -44.68 63.17 7.50
N LYS A 296 -43.77 62.97 6.53
CA LYS A 296 -42.51 63.70 6.29
C LYS A 296 -42.62 65.22 6.51
N LYS A 297 -41.59 65.84 7.11
CA LYS A 297 -40.87 67.00 6.55
C LYS A 297 -39.59 67.32 7.32
N ASP A 298 -38.57 67.65 6.52
CA ASP A 298 -37.25 68.27 6.78
C ASP A 298 -36.18 67.47 7.54
#